data_AF-A0A955L881-F1
#
_entry.id   AF-A0A955L881-F1
#
_cell.length_a   1.000
_cell.length_b   1.000
_cell.length_c   1.000
_cell.angle_alpha   90.00
_cell.angle_beta   90.00
_cell.angle_gamma   90.00
#
_symmetry.space_group_name_H-M   'P 1'
#
loop_
_entity.id
_entity.type
_entity.pdbx_description
1 polymer ?
#
loop_
_entity_poly.entity_id
_entity_poly.type
_entity_poly.pdbx_seq_one_letter_code
_entity_poly.pdbx_strand_id
1 'polypeptide(L)'
;MKLRSHFIRYIALSSIIALLLGVVFYQKMVVTQALDIQHFFWLFFLIVNCIVLIYLGIVDFVSFEVPDLLTKVYIGILITINIGLMLLGGLHTEHLLWESTAFIPIHNLIGGFSAGSFFYFLVTATKEKAMGAGDIRIACIMGLLLGISKLLVAFYITILSACLVGLVYAGYKKQFKGLKIPFVPFMVFGTITSIIFYDAILIILQSRGLV
;
A
#
# COMPACT_ATOMS: atom_id res chain seq x y z
N MET A 1 -18.26 17.03 -13.98
CA MET A 1 -19.47 17.04 -13.11
C MET A 1 -19.87 15.65 -12.59
N LYS A 2 -19.76 14.55 -13.36
CA LYS A 2 -20.07 13.17 -12.91
C LYS A 2 -19.16 12.61 -11.80
N LEU A 3 -17.89 13.01 -11.69
CA LEU A 3 -16.99 12.51 -10.64
C LEU A 3 -17.40 12.96 -9.22
N ARG A 4 -18.01 14.15 -9.10
CA ARG A 4 -18.37 14.77 -7.82
C ARG A 4 -19.56 14.09 -7.14
N SER A 5 -20.50 13.50 -7.91
CA SER A 5 -21.64 12.76 -7.36
C SER A 5 -21.27 11.37 -6.83
N HIS A 6 -20.16 10.79 -7.31
CA HIS A 6 -19.67 9.49 -6.86
C HIS A 6 -18.61 9.58 -5.76
N PHE A 7 -18.02 10.76 -5.56
CA PHE A 7 -17.02 11.02 -4.52
C PHE A 7 -17.48 10.55 -3.12
N ILE A 8 -18.68 10.95 -2.70
CA ILE A 8 -19.26 10.57 -1.40
C ILE A 8 -19.41 9.05 -1.30
N ARG A 9 -19.83 8.39 -2.39
CA ARG A 9 -20.00 6.93 -2.43
C ARG A 9 -18.67 6.20 -2.32
N TYR A 10 -17.62 6.68 -3.00
CA TYR A 10 -16.29 6.07 -2.95
C TYR A 10 -15.65 6.21 -1.58
N ILE A 11 -15.80 7.37 -0.94
CA ILE A 11 -15.34 7.60 0.43
C ILE A 11 -16.11 6.73 1.42
N ALA A 12 -17.44 6.65 1.29
CA ALA A 12 -18.24 5.80 2.17
C ALA A 12 -17.82 4.33 2.04
N LEU A 13 -17.63 3.84 0.81
CA LEU A 13 -17.18 2.47 0.55
C LEU A 13 -15.77 2.22 1.10
N SER A 14 -14.81 3.12 0.84
CA SER A 14 -13.44 2.96 1.37
C SER A 14 -13.41 3.02 2.89
N SER A 15 -14.26 3.84 3.51
CA SER A 15 -14.40 3.95 4.97
C SER A 15 -14.95 2.66 5.58
N ILE A 16 -16.00 2.08 4.99
CA ILE A 16 -16.57 0.81 5.49
C ILE A 16 -15.53 -0.30 5.41
N ILE A 17 -14.84 -0.45 4.27
CA ILE A 17 -13.82 -1.49 4.10
C ILE A 17 -12.65 -1.27 5.07
N ALA A 18 -12.18 -0.02 5.22
CA ALA A 18 -11.09 0.30 6.14
C ALA A 18 -11.47 0.05 7.61
N LEU A 19 -12.73 0.27 8.00
CA LEU A 19 -13.20 -0.06 9.34
C LEU A 19 -13.23 -1.58 9.58
N LEU A 20 -13.66 -2.37 8.59
CA LEU A 20 -13.60 -3.83 8.67
C LEU A 20 -12.16 -4.32 8.80
N LEU A 21 -11.21 -3.74 8.05
CA LEU A 21 -9.79 -4.01 8.21
C LEU A 21 -9.26 -3.55 9.59
N GLY A 22 -9.79 -2.44 10.11
CA GLY A 22 -9.50 -1.95 11.45
C GLY A 22 -9.82 -2.99 12.53
N VAL A 23 -10.91 -3.74 12.39
CA VAL A 23 -11.24 -4.85 13.30
C VAL A 23 -10.18 -5.94 13.25
N VAL A 24 -9.67 -6.27 12.05
CA VAL A 24 -8.58 -7.26 11.89
C VAL A 24 -7.28 -6.77 12.53
N PHE A 25 -6.89 -5.50 12.33
CA PHE A 25 -5.72 -4.92 12.97
C PHE A 25 -5.85 -4.90 14.50
N TYR A 26 -7.02 -4.51 15.01
CA TYR A 26 -7.31 -4.53 16.44
C TYR A 26 -7.18 -5.94 17.02
N GLN A 27 -7.71 -6.95 16.33
CA GLN A 27 -7.58 -8.34 16.76
C GLN A 27 -6.12 -8.79 16.82
N LYS A 28 -5.31 -8.47 15.80
CA LYS A 28 -3.86 -8.75 15.78
C LYS A 28 -3.13 -8.08 16.96
N MET A 29 -3.48 -6.84 17.29
CA MET A 29 -2.89 -6.10 18.43
C MET A 29 -3.27 -6.73 19.77
N VAL A 30 -4.56 -7.02 20.01
CA VAL A 30 -5.05 -7.56 21.30
C VAL A 30 -4.51 -8.96 21.58
N VAL A 31 -4.37 -9.80 20.55
CA VAL A 31 -3.87 -11.17 20.71
C VAL A 31 -2.40 -11.19 21.14
N THR A 32 -1.64 -10.17 20.77
CA THR A 32 -0.17 -10.20 20.86
C THR A 32 0.35 -9.37 22.04
N GLN A 33 -0.37 -8.34 22.46
CA GLN A 33 0.07 -7.42 23.50
C GLN A 33 -1.09 -6.68 24.19
N ALA A 34 -0.82 -6.17 25.40
CA ALA A 34 -1.77 -5.32 26.11
C ALA A 34 -1.87 -3.95 25.42
N LEU A 35 -3.10 -3.46 25.24
CA LEU A 35 -3.33 -2.18 24.55
C LEU A 35 -3.07 -0.99 25.46
N ASP A 36 -2.29 -0.04 24.96
CA ASP A 36 -2.09 1.29 25.54
C ASP A 36 -2.56 2.38 24.56
N ILE A 37 -2.36 3.65 24.95
CA ILE A 37 -2.73 4.82 24.13
C ILE A 37 -1.99 4.88 22.78
N GLN A 38 -0.75 4.38 22.72
CA GLN A 38 0.05 4.36 21.49
C GLN A 38 -0.51 3.37 20.47
N HIS A 39 -1.06 2.23 20.92
CA HIS A 39 -1.71 1.27 20.04
C HIS A 39 -2.96 1.85 19.38
N PHE A 40 -3.76 2.63 20.11
CA PHE A 40 -4.91 3.33 19.54
C PHE A 40 -4.50 4.35 18.46
N PHE A 41 -3.39 5.06 18.67
CA PHE A 41 -2.82 5.94 17.64
C PHE A 41 -2.43 5.17 16.37
N TRP A 42 -1.73 4.03 16.52
CA TRP A 42 -1.34 3.20 15.37
C TRP A 42 -2.53 2.59 14.65
N LEU A 43 -3.54 2.14 15.38
CA LEU A 43 -4.78 1.64 14.79
C LEU A 43 -5.49 2.74 13.98
N PHE A 44 -5.61 3.94 14.54
CA PHE A 44 -6.17 5.09 13.83
C PHE A 44 -5.36 5.42 12.57
N PHE A 45 -4.03 5.47 12.69
CA PHE A 45 -3.13 5.68 11.56
C PHE A 45 -3.37 4.64 10.46
N LEU A 46 -3.39 3.34 10.77
CA LEU A 46 -3.62 2.28 9.79
C LEU A 46 -4.98 2.39 9.09
N ILE A 47 -6.05 2.70 9.84
CA ILE A 47 -7.40 2.87 9.29
C ILE A 47 -7.40 4.04 8.30
N VAL A 48 -6.86 5.21 8.67
CA VAL A 48 -6.80 6.39 7.79
C VAL A 48 -6.02 6.07 6.51
N ASN A 49 -4.88 5.40 6.62
CA ASN A 49 -4.11 5.01 5.44
C ASN A 49 -4.87 4.02 4.55
N CYS A 50 -5.60 3.06 5.13
CA CYS A 50 -6.47 2.16 4.35
C CYS A 50 -7.58 2.92 3.63
N ILE A 51 -8.22 3.91 4.27
CA ILE A 51 -9.26 4.74 3.62
C ILE A 51 -8.70 5.42 2.37
N VAL A 52 -7.52 6.05 2.48
CA VAL A 52 -6.89 6.78 1.36
C VAL A 52 -6.49 5.81 0.25
N LEU A 53 -5.82 4.69 0.59
CA LEU A 53 -5.38 3.70 -0.38
C LEU A 53 -6.56 3.05 -1.13
N ILE A 54 -7.58 2.60 -0.40
CA ILE A 54 -8.77 1.99 -1.00
C ILE A 54 -9.51 3.00 -1.87
N TYR A 55 -9.61 4.27 -1.44
CA TYR A 55 -10.18 5.33 -2.26
C TYR A 55 -9.40 5.51 -3.57
N LEU A 56 -8.06 5.55 -3.53
CA LEU A 56 -7.22 5.65 -4.72
C LEU A 56 -7.40 4.45 -5.65
N GLY A 57 -7.50 3.24 -5.09
CA GLY A 57 -7.80 2.02 -5.85
C GLY A 57 -9.16 2.06 -6.54
N ILE A 58 -10.21 2.51 -5.84
CA ILE A 58 -11.55 2.67 -6.43
C ILE A 58 -11.54 3.70 -7.56
N VAL A 59 -10.86 4.83 -7.35
CA VAL A 59 -10.75 5.87 -8.38
C VAL A 59 -10.03 5.31 -9.61
N ASP A 60 -8.86 4.69 -9.44
CA ASP A 60 -8.15 4.07 -10.56
C ASP A 60 -9.00 3.01 -11.28
N PHE A 61 -9.73 2.18 -10.53
CA PHE A 61 -10.60 1.16 -11.10
C PHE A 61 -11.70 1.73 -12.00
N VAL A 62 -12.19 2.93 -11.68
CA VAL A 62 -13.28 3.57 -12.44
C VAL A 62 -12.75 4.51 -13.53
N SER A 63 -11.72 5.30 -13.24
CA SER A 63 -11.23 6.35 -14.14
C SER A 63 -9.94 6.00 -14.88
N PHE A 64 -9.24 4.91 -14.55
CA PHE A 64 -7.90 4.57 -15.07
C PHE A 64 -6.87 5.70 -14.86
N GLU A 65 -7.10 6.54 -13.86
CA GLU A 65 -6.30 7.71 -13.55
C GLU A 65 -6.14 7.84 -12.05
N VAL A 66 -4.95 8.28 -11.63
CA VAL A 66 -4.62 8.50 -10.22
C VAL A 66 -4.62 10.01 -9.94
N PRO A 67 -5.41 10.50 -8.96
CA PRO A 67 -5.46 11.93 -8.64
C PRO A 67 -4.11 12.50 -8.20
N ASP A 68 -3.55 13.39 -9.04
CA ASP A 68 -2.20 13.93 -8.90
C ASP A 68 -2.02 14.76 -7.61
N LEU A 69 -2.92 15.72 -7.35
CA LEU A 69 -2.83 16.58 -6.17
C LEU A 69 -2.95 15.77 -4.87
N LEU A 70 -3.92 14.85 -4.80
CA LEU A 70 -4.15 14.03 -3.61
C LEU A 70 -2.92 13.17 -3.29
N THR A 71 -2.36 12.49 -4.30
CA THR A 71 -1.20 11.61 -4.10
C THR A 71 0.06 12.39 -3.72
N LYS A 72 0.31 13.56 -4.32
CA LYS A 72 1.45 14.41 -3.93
C LYS A 72 1.35 14.94 -2.50
N VAL A 73 0.17 15.45 -2.11
CA VAL A 73 -0.08 15.92 -0.75
C VAL A 73 0.10 14.77 0.25
N TYR A 74 -0.43 13.59 -0.08
CA TYR A 74 -0.35 12.42 0.78
C TYR A 74 1.10 11.90 0.93
N ILE A 75 1.89 11.88 -0.15
CA ILE A 75 3.34 11.60 -0.07
C ILE A 75 4.02 12.60 0.87
N GLY A 76 3.73 13.89 0.74
CA GLY A 76 4.27 14.92 1.63
C GLY A 76 3.94 14.64 3.10
N ILE A 77 2.67 14.33 3.41
CA ILE A 77 2.23 13.96 4.76
C ILE A 77 3.01 12.75 5.29
N LEU A 78 3.14 11.68 4.50
CA LEU A 78 3.86 10.48 4.93
C LEU A 78 5.35 10.73 5.15
N ILE A 79 5.99 11.55 4.32
CA ILE A 79 7.38 11.97 4.53
C ILE A 79 7.50 12.75 5.83
N THR A 80 6.61 13.73 6.07
CA THR A 80 6.60 14.53 7.31
C THR A 80 6.41 13.65 8.55
N ILE A 81 5.49 12.68 8.51
CA ILE A 81 5.27 11.74 9.61
C ILE A 81 6.52 10.90 9.88
N ASN A 82 7.12 10.31 8.84
CA ASN A 82 8.32 9.47 9.01
C ASN A 82 9.51 10.30 9.55
N ILE A 83 9.75 11.50 9.01
CA ILE A 83 10.79 12.39 9.53
C ILE A 83 10.49 12.81 10.97
N GLY A 84 9.26 13.17 11.29
CA GLY A 84 8.85 13.57 12.64
C GLY A 84 9.09 12.45 13.67
N LEU A 85 8.68 11.22 13.37
CA LEU A 85 8.92 10.06 14.23
C LEU A 85 10.42 9.78 14.40
N MET A 86 11.20 9.94 13.33
CA MET A 86 12.66 9.76 13.36
C MET A 86 13.34 10.83 14.24
N LEU A 87 12.88 12.07 14.21
CA LEU A 87 13.41 13.13 15.05
C LEU A 87 13.05 12.95 16.53
N LEU A 88 11.86 12.40 16.82
CA LEU A 88 11.37 12.22 18.19
C LEU A 88 11.99 11.02 18.92
N GLY A 89 12.28 9.92 18.21
CA GLY A 89 12.83 8.73 18.87
C GLY A 89 14.20 8.26 18.36
N GLY A 90 14.75 8.85 17.30
CA GLY A 90 16.02 8.45 16.68
C GLY A 90 15.87 7.72 15.34
N LEU A 91 17.02 7.44 14.69
CA LEU A 91 17.08 6.88 13.32
C LEU A 91 16.47 5.48 13.21
N HIS A 92 16.73 4.60 14.18
CA HIS A 92 16.32 3.20 14.17
C HIS A 92 15.14 2.94 15.12
N THR A 93 14.25 3.91 15.26
CA THR A 93 13.04 3.71 16.06
C THR A 93 12.16 2.64 15.45
N GLU A 94 11.75 1.71 16.30
CA GLU A 94 10.79 0.68 15.94
C GLU A 94 9.49 0.95 16.68
N HIS A 95 8.42 1.15 15.92
CA HIS A 95 7.09 1.24 16.48
C HIS A 95 6.36 -0.07 16.22
N LEU A 96 6.33 -0.93 17.23
CA LEU A 96 5.72 -2.25 17.11
C LEU A 96 4.21 -2.13 16.91
N LEU A 97 3.71 -2.71 15.82
CA LEU A 97 2.27 -2.79 15.56
C LEU A 97 1.70 -4.07 16.16
N TRP A 98 2.31 -5.22 15.84
CA TRP A 98 2.04 -6.55 16.43
C TRP A 98 3.17 -7.52 16.05
N GLU A 99 3.43 -8.51 16.90
CA GLU A 99 4.46 -9.56 16.69
C GLU A 99 5.83 -9.04 16.20
N SER A 100 6.17 -9.32 14.94
CA SER A 100 7.38 -8.86 14.23
C SER A 100 7.10 -7.71 13.25
N THR A 101 5.85 -7.28 13.16
CA THR A 101 5.41 -6.21 12.27
C THR A 101 5.60 -4.87 12.96
N ALA A 102 6.70 -4.18 12.64
CA ALA A 102 7.00 -2.84 13.12
C ALA A 102 6.92 -1.79 12.00
N PHE A 103 6.56 -0.57 12.37
CA PHE A 103 6.71 0.63 11.55
C PHE A 103 8.05 1.29 11.87
N ILE A 104 8.97 1.32 10.89
CA ILE A 104 10.35 1.77 11.06
C ILE A 104 10.59 2.95 10.11
N PRO A 105 10.66 4.21 10.61
CA PRO A 105 10.61 5.38 9.74
C PRO A 105 11.74 5.48 8.71
N ILE A 106 12.96 5.11 9.07
CA ILE A 106 14.09 5.12 8.13
C ILE A 106 13.90 4.08 7.00
N HIS A 107 13.41 2.88 7.34
CA HIS A 107 13.13 1.84 6.33
C HIS A 107 11.99 2.27 5.40
N ASN A 108 11.02 3.02 5.92
CA ASN A 108 9.92 3.59 5.14
C ASN A 108 10.40 4.65 4.15
N LEU A 109 11.28 5.56 4.57
CA LEU A 109 11.86 6.56 3.67
C LEU A 109 12.70 5.89 2.57
N ILE A 110 13.54 4.92 2.93
CA ILE A 110 14.33 4.13 1.97
C ILE A 110 13.40 3.35 1.03
N GLY A 111 12.36 2.72 1.57
CA GLY A 111 11.34 2.00 0.82
C GLY A 111 10.63 2.91 -0.19
N GLY A 112 10.18 4.09 0.25
CA GLY A 112 9.50 5.07 -0.59
C GLY A 112 10.39 5.59 -1.73
N PHE A 113 11.64 5.91 -1.41
CA PHE A 113 12.61 6.38 -2.39
C PHE A 113 13.00 5.29 -3.40
N SER A 114 13.27 4.07 -2.93
CA SER A 114 13.65 2.94 -3.79
C SER A 114 12.49 2.52 -4.70
N ALA A 115 11.28 2.36 -4.15
CA ALA A 115 10.07 2.06 -4.92
C ALA A 115 9.79 3.13 -5.98
N GLY A 116 9.79 4.40 -5.57
CA GLY A 116 9.55 5.53 -6.47
C GLY A 116 10.58 5.59 -7.60
N SER A 117 11.87 5.44 -7.27
CA SER A 117 12.95 5.42 -8.26
C SER A 117 12.84 4.25 -9.22
N PHE A 118 12.53 3.05 -8.72
CA PHE A 118 12.35 1.86 -9.56
C PHE A 118 11.19 2.03 -10.55
N PHE A 119 10.03 2.49 -10.07
CA PHE A 119 8.88 2.72 -10.94
C PHE A 119 9.11 3.87 -11.91
N TYR A 120 9.78 4.94 -11.48
CA TYR A 120 10.16 6.05 -12.36
C TYR A 120 11.07 5.57 -13.50
N PHE A 121 12.07 4.75 -13.21
CA PHE A 121 12.93 4.15 -14.22
C PHE A 121 12.12 3.29 -15.21
N LEU A 122 11.22 2.45 -14.72
CA LEU A 122 10.36 1.62 -15.58
C LEU A 122 9.45 2.45 -16.49
N VAL A 123 8.80 3.49 -15.96
CA VAL A 123 7.92 4.36 -16.75
C VAL A 123 8.70 5.11 -17.83
N THR A 124 9.85 5.68 -17.48
CA THR A 124 10.68 6.46 -18.41
C THR A 124 11.32 5.56 -19.48
N ALA A 125 11.85 4.40 -19.10
CA ALA A 125 12.42 3.43 -20.02
C ALA A 125 11.39 2.88 -21.02
N THR A 126 10.15 2.67 -20.57
CA THR A 126 9.06 2.14 -21.42
C THR A 126 8.27 3.23 -22.14
N LYS A 127 8.54 4.51 -21.88
CA LYS A 127 7.78 5.67 -22.38
C LYS A 127 6.28 5.53 -22.08
N GLU A 128 5.95 5.21 -20.83
CA GLU A 128 4.56 5.00 -20.34
C GLU A 128 3.79 3.86 -21.05
N LYS A 129 4.47 2.98 -21.79
CA LYS A 129 3.81 1.85 -22.47
C LYS A 129 3.49 0.70 -21.53
N ALA A 130 4.29 0.52 -20.47
CA ALA A 130 4.11 -0.57 -19.52
C ALA A 130 3.13 -0.21 -18.40
N MET A 131 3.30 0.97 -17.80
CA MET A 131 2.46 1.46 -16.71
C MET A 131 2.37 2.99 -16.70
N GLY A 132 1.39 3.53 -16.00
CA GLY A 132 1.13 4.96 -15.96
C GLY A 132 2.06 5.69 -14.99
N ALA A 133 2.29 6.99 -15.23
CA ALA A 133 3.05 7.83 -14.29
C ALA A 133 2.40 7.94 -12.90
N GLY A 134 1.08 7.67 -12.79
CA GLY A 134 0.38 7.57 -11.50
C GLY A 134 0.91 6.46 -10.61
N ASP A 135 1.35 5.34 -11.20
CA ASP A 135 1.82 4.16 -10.47
C ASP A 135 3.12 4.43 -9.72
N ILE A 136 3.95 5.36 -10.21
CA ILE A 136 5.16 5.84 -9.52
C ILE A 136 4.82 6.40 -8.13
N ARG A 137 3.74 7.19 -8.05
CA ARG A 137 3.33 7.82 -6.79
C ARG A 137 2.77 6.80 -5.83
N ILE A 138 1.98 5.83 -6.32
CA ILE A 138 1.47 4.74 -5.49
C ILE A 138 2.62 3.87 -4.99
N ALA A 139 3.58 3.50 -5.82
CA ALA A 139 4.76 2.76 -5.40
C ALA A 139 5.55 3.50 -4.31
N CYS A 140 5.71 4.82 -4.44
CA CYS A 140 6.32 5.65 -3.39
C CYS A 140 5.53 5.60 -2.07
N ILE A 141 4.20 5.75 -2.14
CA ILE A 141 3.31 5.63 -0.97
C ILE A 141 3.44 4.25 -0.31
N MET A 142 3.44 3.17 -1.10
CA MET A 142 3.64 1.80 -0.59
C MET A 142 4.93 1.72 0.20
N GLY A 143 6.03 2.22 -0.36
CA GLY A 143 7.33 2.23 0.30
C GLY A 143 7.35 3.06 1.59
N LEU A 144 6.72 4.23 1.61
CA LEU A 144 6.62 5.11 2.78
C LEU A 144 5.75 4.56 3.92
N LEU A 145 4.92 3.55 3.65
CA LEU A 145 4.09 2.88 4.67
C LEU A 145 4.67 1.55 5.14
N LEU A 146 5.19 0.76 4.20
CA LEU A 146 5.65 -0.61 4.45
C LEU A 146 7.13 -0.66 4.85
N GLY A 147 7.92 0.25 4.31
CA GLY A 147 9.37 0.16 4.30
C GLY A 147 9.88 -0.98 3.46
N ILE A 148 11.20 -0.97 3.24
CA ILE A 148 11.86 -1.88 2.30
C ILE A 148 11.56 -3.38 2.59
N SER A 149 11.44 -3.75 3.87
CA SER A 149 11.25 -5.13 4.29
C SER A 149 9.89 -5.71 3.86
N LYS A 150 8.80 -4.94 4.00
CA LYS A 150 7.44 -5.37 3.64
C LYS A 150 7.09 -5.06 2.18
N LEU A 151 7.82 -4.14 1.56
CA LEU A 151 7.57 -3.67 0.19
C LEU A 151 7.74 -4.78 -0.85
N LEU A 152 8.77 -5.62 -0.71
CA LEU A 152 9.01 -6.73 -1.65
C LEU A 152 7.85 -7.73 -1.67
N VAL A 153 7.34 -8.09 -0.48
CA VAL A 153 6.16 -8.95 -0.33
C VAL A 153 4.94 -8.31 -0.98
N ALA A 154 4.74 -7.00 -0.76
CA ALA A 154 3.62 -6.27 -1.36
C ALA A 154 3.70 -6.26 -2.89
N PHE A 155 4.87 -6.02 -3.48
CA PHE A 155 5.04 -6.07 -4.94
C PHE A 155 4.84 -7.47 -5.50
N TYR A 156 5.32 -8.51 -4.80
CA TYR A 156 5.11 -9.88 -5.22
C TYR A 156 3.60 -10.21 -5.30
N ILE A 157 2.84 -9.88 -4.25
CA ILE A 157 1.39 -10.08 -4.20
C ILE A 157 0.69 -9.24 -5.27
N THR A 158 1.13 -7.99 -5.47
CA THR A 158 0.59 -7.09 -6.51
C THR A 158 0.75 -7.70 -7.89
N ILE A 159 1.95 -8.16 -8.25
CA ILE A 159 2.24 -8.71 -9.58
C ILE A 159 1.46 -10.01 -9.80
N LEU A 160 1.43 -10.90 -8.81
CA LEU A 160 0.69 -12.17 -8.91
C LEU A 160 -0.81 -11.95 -9.08
N SER A 161 -1.40 -11.09 -8.25
CA SER A 161 -2.84 -10.80 -8.31
C SER A 161 -3.22 -10.08 -9.61
N ALA A 162 -2.44 -9.10 -10.05
CA ALA A 162 -2.66 -8.41 -11.33
C ALA A 162 -2.50 -9.36 -12.53
N CYS A 163 -1.49 -10.23 -12.50
CA CYS A 163 -1.25 -11.22 -13.57
C CYS A 163 -2.38 -12.24 -13.65
N LEU A 164 -2.81 -12.80 -12.52
CA LEU A 164 -3.90 -13.78 -12.46
C LEU A 164 -5.21 -13.18 -13.01
N VAL A 165 -5.61 -12.03 -12.49
CA VAL A 165 -6.85 -11.36 -12.94
C VAL A 165 -6.73 -10.93 -14.39
N GLY A 166 -5.56 -10.43 -14.81
CA GLY A 166 -5.32 -10.03 -16.19
C GLY A 166 -5.39 -11.19 -17.17
N LEU A 167 -4.87 -12.37 -16.81
CA LEU A 167 -4.93 -13.56 -17.66
C LEU A 167 -6.35 -14.10 -17.77
N VAL A 168 -7.10 -14.16 -16.66
CA VAL A 168 -8.52 -14.55 -16.66
C VAL A 168 -9.34 -13.58 -17.51
N TYR A 169 -9.13 -12.27 -17.35
CA TYR A 169 -9.87 -11.25 -18.10
C TYR A 169 -9.51 -11.26 -19.60
N ALA A 170 -8.23 -11.45 -19.95
CA ALA A 170 -7.78 -11.61 -21.33
C ALA A 170 -8.39 -12.86 -21.99
N GLY A 171 -8.48 -13.98 -21.25
CA GLY A 171 -9.14 -15.19 -21.70
C GLY A 171 -10.64 -15.00 -21.95
N TYR A 172 -11.34 -14.34 -21.02
CA TYR A 172 -12.75 -14.01 -21.16
C TYR A 172 -13.02 -13.09 -22.36
N LYS A 173 -12.17 -12.07 -22.57
CA LYS A 173 -12.27 -11.15 -23.72
C LYS A 173 -11.70 -11.73 -25.01
N LYS A 174 -11.04 -12.89 -24.97
CA LYS A 174 -10.27 -13.47 -26.09
C LYS A 174 -9.27 -12.48 -26.71
N GLN A 175 -8.74 -11.56 -25.90
CA GLN A 175 -7.83 -10.49 -26.34
C GLN A 175 -6.66 -10.36 -25.36
N PHE A 176 -5.48 -10.79 -25.81
CA PHE A 176 -4.26 -10.78 -24.99
C PHE A 176 -3.39 -9.53 -25.17
N LYS A 177 -3.69 -8.66 -26.14
CA LYS A 177 -2.92 -7.44 -26.43
C LYS A 177 -3.78 -6.19 -26.30
N GLY A 178 -3.20 -5.13 -25.73
CA GLY A 178 -3.85 -3.82 -25.59
C GLY A 178 -4.96 -3.75 -24.53
N LEU A 179 -5.07 -4.78 -23.68
CA LEU A 179 -6.03 -4.81 -22.59
C LEU A 179 -5.58 -3.86 -21.48
N LYS A 180 -6.40 -2.86 -21.17
CA LYS A 180 -6.13 -1.93 -20.07
C LYS A 180 -6.73 -2.48 -18.79
N ILE A 181 -5.90 -2.57 -17.74
CA ILE A 181 -6.30 -3.03 -16.42
C ILE A 181 -5.79 -2.01 -15.40
N PRO A 182 -6.65 -1.52 -14.49
CA PRO A 182 -6.23 -0.61 -13.42
C PRO A 182 -5.27 -1.33 -12.48
N PHE A 183 -4.07 -0.79 -12.29
CA PHE A 183 -3.00 -1.44 -11.52
C PHE A 183 -3.07 -1.12 -10.01
N VAL A 184 -3.59 0.05 -9.66
CA VAL A 184 -3.64 0.53 -8.26
C VAL A 184 -4.45 -0.37 -7.33
N PRO A 185 -5.61 -0.94 -7.71
CA PRO A 185 -6.32 -1.89 -6.87
C PRO A 185 -5.45 -3.07 -6.40
N PHE A 186 -4.59 -3.58 -7.28
CA PHE A 186 -3.68 -4.68 -6.94
C PHE A 186 -2.54 -4.22 -6.03
N MET A 187 -2.03 -3.00 -6.24
CA MET A 187 -1.04 -2.39 -5.33
C MET A 187 -1.59 -2.20 -3.91
N VAL A 188 -2.84 -1.72 -3.81
CA VAL A 188 -3.55 -1.57 -2.53
C VAL A 188 -3.75 -2.93 -1.87
N PHE A 189 -4.19 -3.93 -2.64
CA PHE A 189 -4.34 -5.30 -2.13
C PHE A 189 -3.01 -5.87 -1.63
N GLY A 190 -1.93 -5.72 -2.39
CA GLY A 190 -0.59 -6.14 -1.98
C GLY A 190 -0.11 -5.42 -0.70
N THR A 191 -0.41 -4.13 -0.57
CA THR A 191 -0.06 -3.34 0.61
C THR A 191 -0.77 -3.85 1.86
N ILE A 192 -2.09 -3.98 1.81
CA ILE A 192 -2.90 -4.44 2.95
C ILE A 192 -2.52 -5.87 3.34
N THR A 193 -2.37 -6.75 2.34
CA THR A 193 -2.01 -8.15 2.58
C THR A 193 -0.61 -8.26 3.19
N SER A 194 0.35 -7.47 2.70
CA SER A 194 1.69 -7.43 3.28
C SER A 194 1.64 -6.96 4.73
N ILE A 195 0.89 -5.91 5.07
CA ILE A 195 0.74 -5.49 6.48
C ILE A 195 0.21 -6.63 7.35
N ILE A 196 -0.88 -7.28 6.96
CA ILE A 196 -1.58 -8.27 7.81
C ILE A 196 -0.78 -9.56 8.00
N PHE A 197 -0.09 -10.02 6.96
CA PHE A 197 0.50 -11.37 6.90
C PHE A 197 2.02 -11.38 6.82
N TYR A 198 2.70 -10.23 6.97
CA TYR A 198 4.16 -10.18 6.88
C TYR A 198 4.84 -11.14 7.86
N ASP A 199 4.35 -11.18 9.10
CA ASP A 199 4.77 -12.09 10.16
C ASP A 199 4.74 -13.57 9.71
N ALA A 200 3.59 -14.03 9.22
CA ALA A 200 3.41 -15.40 8.75
C ALA A 200 4.30 -15.72 7.52
N ILE A 201 4.42 -14.77 6.59
CA ILE A 201 5.25 -14.93 5.39
C ILE A 201 6.72 -15.02 5.77
N LEU A 202 7.19 -14.17 6.69
CA LEU A 202 8.56 -14.17 7.17
C LEU A 202 8.92 -15.50 7.83
N ILE A 203 8.04 -16.03 8.68
CA ILE A 203 8.23 -17.34 9.33
C ILE A 203 8.39 -18.45 8.27
N ILE A 204 7.55 -18.45 7.22
CA ILE A 204 7.63 -19.44 6.15
C ILE A 204 8.97 -19.32 5.41
N LEU A 205 9.43 -18.10 5.11
CA LEU A 205 10.70 -17.88 4.41
C LEU A 205 11.91 -18.33 5.25
N GLN A 206 11.91 -18.01 6.54
CA GLN A 206 12.95 -18.44 7.48
C GLN A 206 12.97 -19.96 7.65
N SER A 207 11.80 -20.60 7.76
CA SER A 207 11.70 -22.07 7.87
C SER A 207 12.26 -22.82 6.65
N ARG A 208 12.39 -22.13 5.51
CA ARG A 208 12.93 -22.66 4.25
C ARG A 208 14.38 -22.23 3.98
N GLY A 209 15.01 -21.50 4.91
CA GLY A 209 16.38 -21.02 4.79
C GLY A 209 16.58 -19.97 3.69
N LEU A 210 15.52 -19.24 3.31
CA LEU A 210 15.57 -18.24 2.23
C LEU A 210 15.90 -16.83 2.75
N VAL A 211 15.83 -16.60 4.07
CA VAL A 211 16.15 -15.36 4.77
C VAL A 211 16.69 -15.68 6.16
#